data_AF-A0A496LL11-F1
#
_entry.id   AF-A0A496LL11-F1
#
_cell.length_a   1.000
_cell.length_b   1.000
_cell.length_c   1.000
_cell.angle_alpha   90.00
_cell.angle_beta   90.00
_cell.angle_gamma   90.00
#
_symmetry.space_group_name_H-M   'P 1'
#
loop_
_entity.id
_entity.type
_entity.pdbx_description
1 polymer ?
#
loop_
_entity_poly.entity_id
_entity_poly.type
_entity_poly.pdbx_seq_one_letter_code
_entity_poly.pdbx_strand_id
1 'polypeptide(L)'
;MMNVTIDSLENCAVNQTRAAGLVRLVRNLEEKGFKVRVNSKGEIRGIRRGSMIKGQKADYSKSMFKLVGKYIVRTTDGKVIDTAA
;
A
#
# COMPACT_ATOMS: atom_id res chain seq x y z
N MET A 1 -30.62 -25.83 -19.66
CA MET A 1 -30.12 -25.79 -18.26
C MET A 1 -28.61 -26.02 -18.12
N MET A 2 -27.88 -26.45 -19.16
CA MET A 2 -26.41 -26.67 -19.09
C MET A 2 -25.54 -25.40 -19.20
N ASN A 3 -26.02 -24.31 -19.81
CA ASN A 3 -25.22 -23.09 -20.00
C ASN A 3 -24.86 -22.38 -18.68
N VAL A 4 -25.83 -22.25 -17.77
CA VAL A 4 -25.66 -21.52 -16.50
C VAL A 4 -24.52 -22.12 -15.65
N THR A 5 -24.35 -23.44 -15.69
CA THR A 5 -23.33 -24.15 -14.92
C THR A 5 -21.93 -23.96 -15.49
N ILE A 6 -21.80 -23.91 -16.82
CA ILE A 6 -20.52 -23.65 -17.51
C ILE A 6 -20.10 -22.20 -17.28
N ASP A 7 -21.03 -21.25 -17.46
CA ASP A 7 -20.79 -19.82 -17.19
C ASP A 7 -20.35 -19.60 -15.74
N SER A 8 -20.94 -20.32 -14.78
CA SER A 8 -20.57 -20.24 -13.37
C SER A 8 -19.16 -20.81 -13.09
N LEU A 9 -18.76 -21.88 -13.75
CA LEU A 9 -17.43 -22.48 -13.58
C LEU A 9 -16.33 -21.61 -14.20
N GLU A 10 -16.57 -21.08 -15.39
CA GLU A 10 -15.65 -20.15 -16.06
C GLU A 10 -15.44 -18.88 -15.23
N ASN A 11 -16.51 -18.29 -14.71
CA ASN A 11 -16.43 -17.13 -13.82
C ASN A 11 -15.68 -17.42 -12.52
N CYS A 12 -15.85 -18.61 -11.94
CA CYS A 12 -15.13 -19.04 -10.74
C CYS A 12 -13.62 -19.11 -10.99
N ALA A 13 -13.20 -19.76 -12.09
CA ALA A 13 -11.80 -19.89 -12.48
C ALA A 13 -11.14 -18.51 -12.74
N VAL A 14 -11.83 -17.62 -13.48
CA VAL A 14 -11.35 -16.26 -13.76
C VAL A 14 -11.15 -15.46 -12.47
N ASN A 15 -12.08 -15.55 -11.53
CA ASN A 15 -11.97 -14.87 -10.23
C ASN A 15 -10.80 -15.42 -9.40
N GLN A 16 -10.57 -16.73 -9.43
CA GLN A 16 -9.46 -17.38 -8.73
C GLN A 16 -8.09 -16.98 -9.30
N THR A 17 -7.96 -16.90 -10.63
CA THR A 17 -6.74 -16.41 -11.29
C THR A 17 -6.48 -14.93 -10.98
N ARG A 18 -7.52 -14.09 -11.00
CA ARG A 18 -7.41 -12.67 -10.61
C ARG A 18 -6.95 -12.50 -9.17
N ALA A 19 -7.51 -13.30 -8.24
CA ALA A 19 -7.11 -13.29 -6.84
C ALA A 19 -5.64 -13.71 -6.67
N ALA A 20 -5.18 -14.75 -7.37
CA ALA A 20 -3.78 -15.19 -7.34
C ALA A 20 -2.82 -14.10 -7.88
N GLY A 21 -3.19 -13.43 -8.97
CA GLY A 21 -2.44 -12.30 -9.52
C GLY A 21 -2.34 -11.13 -8.55
N LEU A 22 -3.44 -10.79 -7.87
CA LEU A 22 -3.47 -9.76 -6.83
C LEU A 22 -2.58 -10.10 -5.64
N VAL A 23 -2.66 -11.33 -5.12
CA VAL A 23 -1.83 -11.78 -3.99
C VAL A 23 -0.34 -11.67 -4.34
N ARG A 24 0.05 -12.08 -5.55
CA ARG A 24 1.43 -11.95 -6.04
C ARG A 24 1.86 -10.49 -6.15
N LEU A 25 0.99 -9.60 -6.65
CA LEU A 25 1.26 -8.17 -6.71
C LEU A 25 1.45 -7.55 -5.32
N VAL A 26 0.59 -7.89 -4.37
CA VAL A 26 0.68 -7.39 -2.98
C VAL A 26 1.99 -7.84 -2.35
N ARG A 27 2.36 -9.13 -2.47
CA ARG A 27 3.64 -9.64 -1.95
C ARG A 27 4.85 -8.90 -2.53
N ASN A 28 4.90 -8.72 -3.86
CA ASN A 28 5.98 -7.99 -4.51
C ASN A 28 6.11 -6.53 -4.01
N LEU A 29 4.98 -5.88 -3.72
CA LEU A 29 4.98 -4.52 -3.18
C LEU A 29 5.43 -4.50 -1.71
N GLU A 30 4.99 -5.46 -0.90
CA GLU A 30 5.39 -5.61 0.50
C GLU A 30 6.87 -5.91 0.64
N GLU A 31 7.43 -6.79 -0.19
CA GLU A 31 8.88 -7.07 -0.27
C GLU A 31 9.69 -5.82 -0.61
N LYS A 32 9.14 -4.93 -1.44
CA LYS A 32 9.73 -3.62 -1.76
C LYS A 32 9.50 -2.55 -0.68
N GLY A 33 8.92 -2.92 0.46
CA GLY A 33 8.69 -2.04 1.61
C GLY A 33 7.45 -1.16 1.49
N PHE A 34 6.52 -1.48 0.60
CA PHE A 34 5.22 -0.82 0.53
C PHE A 34 4.20 -1.51 1.43
N LYS A 35 3.21 -0.75 1.90
CA LYS A 35 2.01 -1.24 2.56
C LYS A 35 0.85 -1.05 1.61
N VAL A 36 0.13 -2.13 1.33
CA VAL A 36 -1.01 -2.14 0.42
C VAL A 36 -2.30 -2.34 1.23
N ARG A 37 -3.36 -1.58 0.91
CA ARG A 37 -4.71 -1.81 1.45
C ARG A 37 -5.59 -2.39 0.36
N VAL A 38 -6.22 -3.53 0.64
CA VAL A 38 -7.16 -4.21 -0.25
C VAL A 38 -8.53 -4.26 0.44
N ASN A 39 -9.62 -4.04 -0.29
CA ASN A 39 -10.97 -4.19 0.25
C ASN A 39 -11.47 -5.65 0.17
N SER A 40 -12.67 -5.92 0.71
CA SER A 40 -13.31 -7.24 0.66
C SER A 40 -13.65 -7.72 -0.76
N LYS A 41 -13.64 -6.83 -1.76
CA LYS A 41 -13.87 -7.15 -3.18
C LYS A 41 -12.57 -7.47 -3.94
N GLY A 42 -11.40 -7.39 -3.28
CA GLY A 42 -10.11 -7.62 -3.93
C GLY A 42 -9.54 -6.41 -4.69
N GLU A 43 -10.05 -5.20 -4.43
CA GLU A 43 -9.56 -3.99 -5.09
C GLU A 43 -8.52 -3.27 -4.20
N ILE A 44 -7.45 -2.78 -4.82
CA ILE A 44 -6.44 -1.97 -4.13
C ILE A 44 -7.03 -0.58 -3.85
N ARG A 45 -7.16 -0.23 -2.57
CA ARG A 45 -7.65 1.08 -2.11
C ARG A 45 -6.53 2.07 -1.80
N GLY A 46 -5.28 1.60 -1.69
CA GLY A 46 -4.15 2.47 -1.47
C GLY A 46 -2.83 1.72 -1.35
N ILE A 47 -1.76 2.37 -1.80
CA ILE A 47 -0.38 1.89 -1.70
C ILE A 47 0.43 3.04 -1.10
N ARG A 48 1.21 2.76 -0.06
CA ARG A 48 2.11 3.75 0.56
C ARG A 48 3.41 3.09 0.98
N ARG A 49 4.50 3.83 1.13
CA ARG A 49 5.73 3.25 1.70
C ARG A 49 5.54 3.01 3.20
N GLY A 50 6.01 1.88 3.70
CA GLY A 50 5.83 1.48 5.10
C GLY A 50 6.60 2.36 6.10
N SER A 51 7.72 2.95 5.66
CA SER A 51 8.68 3.71 6.47
C SER A 51 8.52 5.23 6.39
N MET A 52 7.43 5.74 5.81
CA MET A 52 7.19 7.18 5.69
C MET A 52 6.61 7.80 6.96
N ILE A 53 7.00 9.03 7.23
CA ILE A 53 6.41 9.93 8.22
C ILE A 53 5.26 10.67 7.53
N LYS A 54 4.09 10.65 8.16
CA LYS A 54 2.87 11.25 7.62
C LYS A 54 2.90 12.78 7.87
N GLY A 55 2.66 13.58 6.84
CA GLY A 55 2.65 15.06 6.93
C GLY A 55 2.08 15.73 5.68
N GLN A 56 1.73 17.02 5.77
CA GLN A 56 0.88 17.71 4.79
C GLN A 56 1.60 18.16 3.49
N LYS A 57 2.89 17.87 3.32
CA LYS A 57 3.63 18.26 2.10
C LYS A 57 4.56 17.23 1.48
N ALA A 58 5.01 16.22 2.22
CA ALA A 58 5.75 15.13 1.61
C ALA A 58 5.76 13.90 2.51
N ASP A 59 5.76 12.77 1.85
CA ASP A 59 5.90 11.44 2.40
C ASP A 59 7.40 11.23 2.78
N TYR A 60 7.83 11.84 3.90
CA TYR A 60 9.23 11.88 4.31
C TYR A 60 9.74 10.51 4.76
N SER A 61 10.88 10.04 4.22
CA SER A 61 11.50 8.79 4.68
C SER A 61 12.08 8.92 6.09
N LYS A 62 11.80 7.94 6.96
CA LYS A 62 12.43 7.83 8.30
C LYS A 62 13.96 7.74 8.28
N SER A 63 14.58 7.40 7.15
CA SER A 63 16.04 7.40 7.03
C SER A 63 16.64 8.82 7.00
N MET A 64 15.90 9.79 6.47
CA MET A 64 16.37 11.18 6.30
C MET A 64 15.74 12.13 7.31
N PHE A 65 14.57 11.77 7.85
CA PHE A 65 13.79 12.63 8.72
C PHE A 65 13.28 11.87 9.93
N LYS A 66 13.06 12.58 11.03
CA LYS A 66 12.47 12.07 12.26
C LYS A 66 11.37 13.00 12.74
N LEU A 67 10.33 12.44 13.35
CA LEU A 67 9.27 13.20 14.02
C LEU A 67 9.70 13.47 15.47
N VAL A 68 9.73 14.74 15.88
CA VAL A 68 10.05 15.17 17.24
C VAL A 68 8.94 16.10 17.71
N GLY A 69 8.08 15.61 18.60
CA GLY A 69 6.84 16.31 18.94
C GLY A 69 6.00 16.55 17.69
N LYS A 70 5.66 17.80 17.40
CA LYS A 70 4.94 18.20 16.17
C LYS A 70 5.85 18.49 14.97
N TYR A 71 7.17 18.45 15.12
CA TYR A 71 8.09 18.87 14.06
C TYR A 71 8.67 17.70 13.27
N ILE A 72 8.78 17.87 11.96
CA ILE A 72 9.56 16.99 11.10
C ILE A 72 10.97 17.58 11.01
N VAL A 73 11.94 16.79 11.46
CA VAL A 73 13.33 17.20 11.64
C VAL A 73 14.22 16.38 10.72
N ARG A 74 15.14 17.01 10.01
CA ARG A 74 16.15 16.31 9.22
C ARG A 74 17.19 15.65 10.13
N THR A 75 17.46 14.37 9.90
CA THR A 75 18.31 13.55 10.77
C THR A 75 19.79 13.98 10.73
N THR A 76 20.27 14.50 9.59
CA THR A 76 21.69 14.84 9.40
C THR A 76 22.16 16.01 10.25
N ASP A 77 21.32 17.03 10.46
CA ASP A 77 21.71 18.29 11.10
C ASP A 77 20.70 18.81 12.13
N GLY A 78 19.57 18.11 12.35
CA GLY A 78 18.57 18.51 13.32
C GLY A 78 17.70 19.69 12.88
N LYS A 79 17.78 20.12 11.61
CA LYS A 79 16.97 21.25 11.12
C LYS A 79 15.49 20.89 11.02
N VAL A 80 14.63 21.75 11.55
CA VAL A 80 13.16 21.66 11.34
C VAL A 80 12.87 22.05 9.90
N ILE A 81 12.19 21.15 9.18
CA ILE A 81 11.82 21.36 7.77
C ILE A 81 10.32 21.51 7.57
N ASP A 82 9.51 20.98 8.49
CA ASP A 82 8.06 21.02 8.43
C ASP A 82 7.43 20.72 9.80
N THR A 83 6.11 20.82 9.87
CA THR A 83 5.30 20.45 11.05
C THR A 83 4.32 19.35 10.65
N ALA A 84 4.26 18.27 11.43
CA ALA A 84 3.23 17.25 11.28
C ALA A 84 1.89 17.82 11.76
N ALA A 85 0.87 17.76 10.88
CA ALA A 85 -0.51 18.11 11.17
C ALA A 85 -1.24 16.97 11.89
#